data_AF-A0A9N9HED2-F1
#
_entry.id   AF-A0A9N9HED2-F1
#
_cell.length_a   1.000
_cell.length_b   1.000
_cell.length_c   1.000
_cell.angle_alpha   90.00
_cell.angle_beta   90.00
_cell.angle_gamma   90.00
#
_symmetry.space_group_name_H-M   'P 1'
#
loop_
_entity.id
_entity.type
_entity.pdbx_description
1 polymer ?
#
loop_
_entity_poly.entity_id
_entity_poly.type
_entity_poly.pdbx_seq_one_letter_code
_entity_poly.pdbx_strand_id
1 'polypeptide(L)'
;MGNAADKIIEQKRCKMELEYEARKRDVDLRDKEFKNRHTLEIRKSEADYQHKIAELITEMKKSKLQAGKELALSYINTMNLIIEQNSTIFESAEPLLQRLENGKLPESVKKATENFIEKLFNKFMTTEDLLEFSKQQIKDLQLKQDKEFSRLLDIAVDQKVITLENKIYLLED
;
A
#
# COMPACT_ATOMS: atom_id res chain seq x y z
N MET A 1 -24.34 66.15 61.51
CA MET A 1 -23.84 64.78 61.76
C MET A 1 -24.54 63.79 60.81
N GLY A 2 -24.20 63.82 59.51
CA GLY A 2 -24.78 62.89 58.51
C GLY A 2 -23.64 62.33 57.67
N ASN A 3 -22.95 61.31 58.17
CA ASN A 3 -21.74 60.78 57.50
C ASN A 3 -21.47 59.29 57.77
N ALA A 4 -22.06 58.70 58.81
CA ALA A 4 -21.92 57.27 59.08
C ALA A 4 -22.96 56.41 58.35
N ALA A 5 -24.21 56.86 58.30
CA ALA A 5 -25.30 56.14 57.61
C ALA A 5 -25.07 56.10 56.08
N ASP A 6 -24.69 57.23 55.49
CA ASP A 6 -24.39 57.32 54.04
C ASP A 6 -23.19 56.45 53.65
N LYS A 7 -22.14 56.40 54.49
CA LYS A 7 -21.00 55.49 54.29
C LYS A 7 -21.40 54.01 54.36
N ILE A 8 -22.31 53.64 55.26
CA ILE A 8 -22.79 52.25 55.38
C ILE A 8 -23.64 51.86 54.16
N ILE A 9 -24.47 52.77 53.66
CA ILE A 9 -25.28 52.54 52.46
C ILE A 9 -24.37 52.40 51.24
N GLU A 10 -23.39 53.27 51.08
CA GLU A 10 -22.43 53.23 49.97
C GLU A 10 -21.54 51.98 50.01
N GLN A 11 -21.11 51.55 51.19
CA GLN A 11 -20.37 50.29 51.37
C GLN A 11 -21.23 49.06 51.02
N LYS A 12 -22.51 49.05 51.41
CA LYS A 12 -23.44 47.98 51.04
C LYS A 12 -23.68 47.92 49.54
N ARG A 13 -23.79 49.08 48.88
CA ARG A 13 -23.94 49.18 47.43
C ARG A 13 -22.69 48.69 46.70
N CYS A 14 -21.50 49.14 47.11
CA CYS A 14 -20.22 48.70 46.56
C CYS A 14 -20.03 47.17 46.72
N LYS A 15 -20.37 46.62 47.89
CA LYS A 15 -20.34 45.16 48.11
C LYS A 15 -21.29 44.41 47.17
N MET A 16 -22.49 44.95 46.96
CA MET A 16 -23.49 44.34 46.07
C MET A 16 -23.06 44.40 44.60
N GLU A 17 -22.47 45.51 44.15
CA GLU A 17 -21.89 45.65 42.80
C GLU A 17 -20.73 44.65 42.60
N LEU A 18 -19.83 44.52 43.58
CA LEU A 18 -18.73 43.55 43.52
C LEU A 18 -19.22 42.09 43.48
N GLU A 19 -20.25 41.74 44.25
CA GLU A 19 -20.86 40.41 44.21
C GLU A 19 -21.54 40.13 42.86
N TYR A 20 -22.20 41.13 42.27
CA TYR A 20 -22.79 41.02 40.94
C TYR A 20 -21.72 40.83 39.85
N GLU A 21 -20.65 41.63 39.88
CA GLU A 21 -19.54 41.49 38.92
C GLU A 21 -18.78 40.16 39.08
N ALA A 22 -18.63 39.67 40.30
CA ALA A 22 -18.04 38.36 40.57
C ALA A 22 -18.90 37.25 39.97
N ARG A 23 -20.23 37.28 40.19
CA ARG A 23 -21.16 36.31 39.60
C ARG A 23 -21.19 36.37 38.08
N LYS A 24 -21.17 37.56 37.50
CA LYS A 24 -21.13 37.73 36.03
C LYS A 24 -19.86 37.12 35.44
N ARG A 25 -18.69 37.41 36.02
CA ARG A 25 -17.42 36.78 35.62
C ARG A 25 -17.46 35.27 35.74
N ASP A 26 -18.07 34.74 36.80
CA ASP A 26 -18.21 33.30 37.02
C ASP A 26 -19.06 32.61 35.94
N VAL A 27 -20.13 33.27 35.48
CA VAL A 27 -20.96 32.79 34.38
C VAL A 27 -20.20 32.86 33.05
N ASP A 28 -19.56 34.00 32.77
CA ASP A 28 -18.76 34.18 31.54
C ASP A 28 -17.62 33.16 31.45
N LEU A 29 -16.97 32.85 32.58
CA LEU A 29 -15.93 31.82 32.67
C LEU A 29 -16.49 30.43 32.37
N ARG A 30 -17.63 30.06 32.95
CA ARG A 30 -18.27 28.75 32.70
C ARG A 30 -18.69 28.59 31.23
N ASP A 31 -19.24 29.64 30.62
CA ASP A 31 -19.60 29.61 29.20
C ASP A 31 -18.36 29.44 28.30
N LYS A 32 -17.26 30.09 28.66
CA LYS A 32 -15.97 29.96 27.94
C LYS A 32 -15.38 28.56 28.12
N GLU A 33 -15.42 28.01 29.33
CA GLU A 33 -14.97 26.63 29.61
C GLU A 33 -15.80 25.60 28.85
N PHE A 34 -17.12 25.79 28.76
CA PHE A 34 -18.00 24.91 27.99
C PHE A 34 -17.64 24.93 26.50
N LYS A 35 -17.47 26.11 25.90
CA LYS A 35 -17.05 26.27 24.49
C LYS A 35 -15.67 25.66 24.24
N ASN A 36 -14.73 25.86 25.15
CA ASN A 36 -13.39 25.29 25.05
C ASN A 36 -13.44 23.75 25.12
N ARG A 37 -14.24 23.18 26.03
CA ARG A 37 -14.41 21.73 26.15
C ARG A 37 -14.99 21.12 24.88
N HIS A 38 -16.04 21.74 24.33
CA HIS A 38 -16.64 21.27 23.08
C HIS A 38 -15.64 21.33 21.90
N THR A 39 -14.85 22.41 21.82
CA THR A 39 -13.79 22.54 20.80
C THR A 39 -12.72 21.47 20.95
N LEU A 40 -12.30 21.17 22.19
CA LEU A 40 -11.31 20.12 22.46
C LEU A 40 -11.84 18.73 22.08
N GLU A 41 -13.12 18.47 22.30
CA GLU A 41 -13.76 17.20 21.94
C GLU A 41 -13.80 17.00 20.43
N ILE A 42 -14.13 18.04 19.66
CA ILE A 42 -14.07 18.03 18.19
C ILE A 42 -12.63 17.74 17.72
N ARG A 43 -11.64 18.49 18.25
CA ARG A 43 -10.23 18.29 17.88
C ARG A 43 -9.70 16.91 18.23
N LYS A 44 -10.14 16.35 19.36
CA LYS A 44 -9.78 14.98 19.75
C LYS A 44 -10.33 13.97 18.75
N SER A 45 -11.59 14.12 18.35
CA SER A 45 -12.17 13.27 17.30
C SER A 45 -11.43 13.40 15.98
N GLU A 46 -11.05 14.62 15.57
CA GLU A 46 -10.26 14.85 14.35
C GLU A 46 -8.89 14.18 14.42
N ALA A 47 -8.19 14.27 15.56
CA ALA A 47 -6.91 13.61 15.77
C ALA A 47 -7.05 12.07 15.72
N ASP A 48 -8.11 11.50 16.30
CA ASP A 48 -8.39 10.07 16.24
C ASP A 48 -8.65 9.60 14.79
N TYR A 49 -9.34 10.41 13.99
CA TYR A 49 -9.52 10.15 12.55
C TYR A 49 -8.19 10.22 11.79
N GLN A 50 -7.37 11.23 12.04
CA GLN A 50 -6.04 11.36 11.42
C GLN A 50 -5.14 10.18 11.75
N HIS A 51 -5.18 9.71 13.00
CA HIS A 51 -4.42 8.53 13.43
C HIS A 51 -4.84 7.27 12.66
N LYS A 52 -6.16 7.03 12.53
CA LYS A 52 -6.68 5.89 11.76
C LYS A 52 -6.28 5.94 10.29
N ILE A 53 -6.28 7.13 9.69
CA ILE A 53 -5.81 7.31 8.31
C ILE A 53 -4.32 6.96 8.21
N ALA A 54 -3.49 7.40 9.15
CA ALA A 54 -2.06 7.10 9.16
C ALA A 54 -1.78 5.59 9.34
N GLU A 55 -2.53 4.90 10.20
CA GLU A 55 -2.47 3.44 10.34
C GLU A 55 -2.83 2.74 9.04
N LEU A 56 -3.95 3.12 8.42
CA LEU A 56 -4.39 2.57 7.14
C LEU A 56 -3.32 2.78 6.06
N ILE A 57 -2.75 3.97 5.93
CA ILE A 57 -1.66 4.26 4.99
C ILE A 57 -0.45 3.36 5.25
N THR A 58 -0.10 3.14 6.51
CA THR A 58 1.04 2.29 6.90
C THR A 58 0.79 0.82 6.52
N GLU A 59 -0.40 0.30 6.81
CA GLU A 59 -0.82 -1.05 6.42
C GLU A 59 -0.84 -1.22 4.91
N MET A 60 -1.36 -0.24 4.18
CA MET A 60 -1.38 -0.24 2.71
C MET A 60 0.03 -0.24 2.11
N LYS A 61 0.94 0.58 2.64
CA LYS A 61 2.35 0.59 2.23
C LYS A 61 3.05 -0.75 2.51
N LYS A 62 2.78 -1.34 3.68
CA LYS A 62 3.31 -2.67 4.03
C LYS A 62 2.79 -3.75 3.08
N SER A 63 1.50 -3.71 2.72
CA SER A 63 0.89 -4.61 1.74
C SER A 63 1.51 -4.45 0.35
N LYS A 64 1.69 -3.21 -0.15
CA LYS A 64 2.38 -2.93 -1.44
C LYS A 64 3.80 -3.51 -1.45
N LEU A 65 4.55 -3.34 -0.36
CA LEU A 65 5.90 -3.89 -0.22
C LEU A 65 5.90 -5.43 -0.26
N GLN A 66 4.93 -6.06 0.42
CA GLN A 66 4.80 -7.52 0.43
C GLN A 66 4.42 -8.06 -0.95
N ALA A 67 3.49 -7.40 -1.65
CA ALA A 67 3.12 -7.72 -3.02
C ALA A 67 4.33 -7.63 -3.96
N GLY A 68 5.19 -6.61 -3.80
CA GLY A 68 6.45 -6.50 -4.54
C GLY A 68 7.44 -7.64 -4.26
N LYS A 69 7.54 -8.12 -3.01
CA LYS A 69 8.37 -9.29 -2.67
C LYS A 69 7.84 -10.58 -3.31
N GLU A 70 6.52 -10.77 -3.30
CA GLU A 70 5.87 -11.92 -3.94
C GLU A 70 6.10 -11.91 -5.46
N LEU A 71 6.09 -10.72 -6.07
CA LEU A 71 6.41 -10.53 -7.50
C LEU A 71 7.84 -10.97 -7.83
N ALA A 72 8.82 -10.57 -7.01
CA ALA A 72 10.22 -10.97 -7.17
C ALA A 72 10.43 -12.48 -6.97
N LEU A 73 9.74 -13.10 -6.00
CA LEU A 73 9.77 -14.55 -5.79
C LEU A 73 9.16 -15.30 -6.98
N SER A 74 8.02 -14.84 -7.51
CA SER A 74 7.41 -15.43 -8.69
C SER A 74 8.36 -15.40 -9.89
N TYR A 75 9.08 -14.30 -10.08
CA TYR A 75 10.09 -14.16 -11.13
C TYR A 75 11.22 -15.18 -11.00
N ILE A 76 11.82 -15.30 -9.81
CA ILE A 76 12.89 -16.28 -9.55
C ILE A 76 12.39 -17.70 -9.85
N ASN A 77 11.17 -18.02 -9.45
CA ASN A 77 10.59 -19.34 -9.71
C ASN A 77 10.37 -19.60 -11.21
N THR A 78 9.87 -18.62 -11.97
CA THR A 78 9.71 -18.75 -13.42
C THR A 78 11.06 -18.93 -14.14
N MET A 79 12.09 -18.20 -13.72
CA MET A 79 13.44 -18.37 -14.27
C MET A 79 14.01 -19.76 -14.00
N ASN A 80 13.86 -20.25 -12.77
CA ASN A 80 14.33 -21.59 -12.39
C ASN A 80 13.65 -22.69 -13.23
N LEU A 81 12.34 -22.58 -13.45
CA LEU A 81 11.59 -23.51 -14.31
C LEU A 81 12.13 -23.54 -15.76
N ILE A 82 12.46 -22.39 -16.33
CA ILE A 82 12.98 -22.32 -17.70
C ILE A 82 14.41 -22.84 -17.78
N ILE A 83 15.24 -22.56 -16.77
CA ILE A 83 16.60 -23.12 -16.66
C ILE A 83 16.52 -24.65 -16.59
N GLU A 84 15.64 -25.20 -15.76
CA GLU A 84 15.43 -26.65 -15.63
C GLU A 84 14.94 -27.27 -16.94
N GLN A 85 14.02 -26.60 -17.65
CA GLN A 85 13.56 -27.01 -18.96
C GLN A 85 14.71 -27.03 -19.99
N ASN A 86 15.55 -26.00 -20.01
CA ASN A 86 16.72 -25.93 -20.89
C ASN A 86 17.74 -27.03 -20.57
N SER A 87 18.04 -27.28 -19.30
CA SER A 87 18.89 -28.39 -18.87
C SER A 87 18.34 -29.74 -19.35
N THR A 88 17.04 -29.96 -19.19
CA THR A 88 16.36 -31.18 -19.65
C THR A 88 16.46 -31.37 -21.18
N ILE A 89 16.35 -30.27 -21.94
CA ILE A 89 16.53 -30.28 -23.40
C ILE A 89 17.95 -30.77 -23.76
N PHE A 90 18.98 -30.26 -23.08
CA PHE A 90 20.36 -30.69 -23.31
C PHE A 90 20.60 -32.15 -22.90
N GLU A 91 20.15 -32.55 -21.71
CA GLU A 91 20.26 -33.95 -21.23
C GLU A 91 19.56 -34.94 -22.18
N SER A 92 18.46 -34.52 -22.81
CA SER A 92 17.71 -35.35 -23.77
C SER A 92 18.36 -35.36 -25.16
N ALA A 93 18.97 -34.26 -25.59
CA ALA A 93 19.55 -34.11 -26.93
C ALA A 93 20.97 -34.70 -27.03
N GLU A 94 21.78 -34.61 -25.98
CA GLU A 94 23.17 -35.07 -25.95
C GLU A 94 23.34 -36.55 -26.38
N PRO A 95 22.63 -37.54 -25.81
CA PRO A 95 22.78 -38.93 -26.21
C PRO A 95 22.32 -39.18 -27.66
N LEU A 96 21.40 -38.38 -28.18
CA LEU A 96 20.93 -38.49 -29.56
C LEU A 96 21.96 -37.93 -30.55
N LEU A 97 22.60 -36.80 -30.20
CA LEU A 97 23.69 -36.21 -30.97
C LEU A 97 24.90 -37.16 -31.03
N GLN A 98 25.30 -37.76 -29.90
CA GLN A 98 26.37 -38.74 -29.87
C GLN A 98 26.07 -39.98 -30.74
N ARG A 99 24.80 -40.41 -30.81
CA ARG A 99 24.40 -41.53 -31.69
C ARG A 99 24.45 -41.16 -33.18
N LEU A 100 24.14 -39.91 -33.53
CA LEU A 100 24.27 -39.40 -34.89
C LEU A 100 25.74 -39.31 -35.34
N GLU A 101 26.63 -38.82 -34.47
CA GLU A 101 28.08 -38.74 -34.76
C GLU A 101 28.73 -40.12 -34.97
N ASN A 102 28.29 -41.14 -34.22
CA ASN A 102 28.79 -42.50 -34.33
C ASN A 102 28.43 -43.21 -35.67
N GLY A 103 27.61 -42.59 -36.53
CA GLY A 103 27.51 -42.89 -37.96
C GLY A 103 26.92 -44.25 -38.37
N LYS A 104 26.47 -45.09 -37.43
CA LYS A 104 25.96 -46.44 -37.70
C LYS A 104 24.43 -46.56 -37.80
N LEU A 105 23.72 -45.45 -37.89
CA LEU A 105 22.25 -45.44 -37.94
C LEU A 105 21.72 -45.56 -39.39
N PRO A 106 20.65 -46.33 -39.63
CA PRO A 106 19.93 -46.31 -40.90
C PRO A 106 19.41 -44.90 -41.21
N GLU A 107 19.42 -44.52 -42.49
CA GLU A 107 19.09 -43.16 -42.95
C GLU A 107 17.70 -42.66 -42.48
N SER A 108 16.71 -43.55 -42.43
CA SER A 108 15.37 -43.23 -41.92
C SER A 108 15.37 -42.89 -40.42
N VAL A 109 16.20 -43.58 -39.63
CA VAL A 109 16.35 -43.35 -38.19
C VAL A 109 17.15 -42.08 -37.94
N LYS A 110 18.18 -41.83 -38.76
CA LYS A 110 18.99 -40.61 -38.72
C LYS A 110 18.11 -39.37 -38.89
N LYS A 111 17.32 -39.34 -39.97
CA LYS A 111 16.40 -38.23 -40.28
C LYS A 111 15.31 -38.03 -39.22
N ALA A 112 14.80 -39.12 -38.65
CA ALA A 112 13.83 -39.04 -37.55
C ALA A 112 14.46 -38.44 -36.27
N THR A 113 15.72 -38.78 -35.99
CA THR A 113 16.46 -38.30 -34.83
C THR A 113 16.81 -36.82 -34.98
N GLU A 114 17.27 -36.40 -36.17
CA GLU A 114 17.53 -34.98 -36.50
C GLU A 114 16.28 -34.12 -36.32
N ASN A 115 15.14 -34.55 -36.87
CA ASN A 115 13.86 -33.85 -36.71
C ASN A 115 13.40 -33.77 -35.24
N PHE A 116 13.73 -34.77 -34.42
CA PHE A 116 13.37 -34.77 -33.00
C PHE A 116 14.25 -33.80 -32.21
N ILE A 117 15.56 -33.78 -32.49
CA ILE A 117 16.52 -32.83 -31.92
C ILE A 117 16.14 -31.39 -32.28
N GLU A 118 15.79 -31.12 -33.54
CA GLU A 118 15.33 -29.81 -33.98
C GLU A 118 14.08 -29.36 -33.20
N LYS A 119 13.12 -30.27 -32.97
CA LYS A 119 11.95 -29.98 -32.13
C LYS A 119 12.28 -29.72 -30.66
N LEU A 120 13.30 -30.37 -30.12
CA LEU A 120 13.77 -30.12 -28.76
C LEU A 120 14.39 -28.72 -28.66
N PHE A 121 15.25 -28.34 -29.60
CA PHE A 121 15.86 -27.02 -29.63
C PHE A 121 14.88 -25.89 -29.99
N ASN A 122 13.80 -26.16 -30.71
CA ASN A 122 12.72 -25.18 -30.88
C ASN A 122 12.01 -24.79 -29.57
N LYS A 123 12.18 -25.58 -28.50
CA LYS A 123 11.67 -25.28 -27.15
C LYS A 123 12.74 -24.69 -26.23
N PHE A 124 13.99 -24.61 -26.71
CA PHE A 124 15.08 -23.97 -25.99
C PHE A 124 14.86 -22.47 -26.00
N MET A 125 14.99 -21.86 -24.83
CA MET A 125 14.87 -20.40 -24.68
C MET A 125 16.26 -19.83 -24.45
N THR A 126 16.68 -18.88 -25.30
CA THR A 126 17.96 -18.19 -25.10
C THR A 126 17.91 -17.31 -23.85
N THR A 127 19.08 -16.85 -23.38
CA THR A 127 19.15 -15.94 -22.23
C THR A 127 18.44 -14.62 -22.52
N GLU A 128 18.53 -14.12 -23.75
CA GLU A 128 17.84 -12.92 -24.22
C GLU A 128 16.33 -13.10 -24.22
N ASP A 129 15.83 -14.22 -24.78
CA ASP A 129 14.39 -14.52 -24.80
C ASP A 129 13.83 -14.70 -23.38
N LEU A 130 14.60 -15.35 -22.50
CA LEU A 130 14.26 -15.52 -21.10
C LEU A 130 14.15 -14.17 -20.39
N LEU A 131 15.07 -13.26 -20.64
CA LEU A 131 15.07 -11.93 -20.05
C LEU A 131 13.86 -11.10 -20.53
N GLU A 132 13.55 -11.15 -21.83
CA GLU A 132 12.42 -10.45 -22.43
C GLU A 132 11.09 -11.01 -21.92
N PHE A 133 10.93 -12.33 -21.94
CA PHE A 133 9.76 -13.01 -21.40
C PHE A 133 9.53 -12.64 -19.94
N SER A 134 10.60 -12.68 -19.13
CA SER A 134 10.50 -12.44 -17.71
C SER A 134 10.22 -10.95 -17.40
N LYS A 135 10.78 -10.01 -18.18
CA LYS A 135 10.42 -8.57 -18.12
C LYS A 135 8.94 -8.35 -18.41
N GLN A 136 8.40 -9.02 -19.42
CA GLN A 136 6.98 -8.89 -19.77
C GLN A 136 6.08 -9.44 -18.66
N GLN A 137 6.42 -10.59 -18.09
CA GLN A 137 5.69 -11.17 -16.94
C GLN A 137 5.71 -10.25 -15.71
N ILE A 138 6.86 -9.63 -15.40
CA ILE A 138 6.99 -8.64 -14.33
C ILE A 138 6.01 -7.48 -14.56
N LYS A 139 6.03 -6.92 -15.76
CA LYS A 139 5.18 -5.78 -16.12
C LYS A 139 3.69 -6.12 -15.99
N ASP A 140 3.29 -7.29 -16.46
CA ASP A 140 1.89 -7.74 -16.40
C ASP A 140 1.44 -8.00 -14.96
N LEU A 141 2.29 -8.57 -14.11
CA LEU A 141 2.01 -8.77 -12.69
C LEU A 141 1.96 -7.43 -11.93
N GLN A 142 2.86 -6.49 -12.23
CA GLN A 142 2.87 -5.16 -11.63
C GLN A 142 1.57 -4.41 -11.95
N LEU A 143 1.17 -4.40 -13.22
CA LEU A 143 -0.10 -3.79 -13.64
C LEU A 143 -1.32 -4.39 -12.95
N LYS A 144 -1.31 -5.70 -12.64
CA LYS A 144 -2.40 -6.34 -11.88
C LYS A 144 -2.41 -5.88 -10.42
N GLN A 145 -1.25 -5.80 -9.77
CA GLN A 145 -1.15 -5.31 -8.40
C GLN A 145 -1.59 -3.85 -8.28
N ASP A 146 -1.16 -2.98 -9.20
CA ASP A 146 -1.55 -1.57 -9.22
C ASP A 146 -3.07 -1.40 -9.38
N LYS A 147 -3.70 -2.24 -10.22
CA LYS A 147 -5.16 -2.26 -10.39
C LYS A 147 -5.88 -2.68 -9.11
N GLU A 148 -5.43 -3.73 -8.45
CA GLU A 148 -6.01 -4.18 -7.17
C GLU A 148 -5.82 -3.12 -6.08
N PHE A 149 -4.65 -2.46 -6.04
CA PHE A 149 -4.38 -1.37 -5.10
C PHE A 149 -5.30 -0.17 -5.33
N SER A 150 -5.48 0.26 -6.58
CA SER A 150 -6.44 1.32 -6.94
C SER A 150 -7.87 0.94 -6.51
N ARG A 151 -8.27 -0.31 -6.72
CA ARG A 151 -9.62 -0.80 -6.35
C ARG A 151 -9.85 -0.77 -4.84
N LEU A 152 -8.84 -1.12 -4.03
CA LEU A 152 -8.92 -1.01 -2.58
C LEU A 152 -9.05 0.45 -2.12
N LEU A 153 -8.34 1.37 -2.77
CA LEU A 153 -8.46 2.81 -2.51
C LEU A 153 -9.86 3.33 -2.88
N ASP A 154 -10.44 2.86 -3.98
CA ASP A 154 -11.84 3.19 -4.36
C ASP A 154 -12.83 2.78 -3.27
N ILE A 155 -12.71 1.54 -2.76
CA ILE A 155 -13.57 1.04 -1.67
C ILE A 155 -13.39 1.89 -0.40
N ALA A 156 -12.16 2.29 -0.07
CA ALA A 156 -11.89 3.13 1.10
C ALA A 156 -12.49 4.55 0.97
N VAL A 157 -12.53 5.10 -0.25
CA VAL A 157 -13.23 6.37 -0.55
C VAL A 157 -14.75 6.18 -0.41
N ASP A 158 -15.31 5.12 -0.97
CA ASP A 158 -16.75 4.82 -0.91
C ASP A 158 -17.25 4.65 0.53
N GLN A 159 -16.43 4.01 1.38
CA GLN A 159 -16.70 3.84 2.81
C GLN A 159 -16.40 5.09 3.65
N LYS A 160 -15.97 6.20 3.02
CA LYS A 160 -15.58 7.46 3.67
C LYS A 160 -14.47 7.29 4.71
N VAL A 161 -13.62 6.28 4.54
CA VAL A 161 -12.43 6.05 5.37
C VAL A 161 -11.32 7.04 5.00
N ILE A 162 -11.19 7.34 3.71
CA ILE A 162 -10.27 8.35 3.16
C ILE A 162 -11.01 9.28 2.20
N THR A 163 -10.47 10.47 1.95
CA THR A 163 -11.00 11.40 0.94
C THR A 163 -10.46 11.06 -0.45
N LEU A 164 -11.08 11.61 -1.49
CA LEU A 164 -10.59 11.50 -2.87
C LEU A 164 -9.18 12.11 -3.03
N GLU A 165 -8.89 13.22 -2.34
CA GLU A 165 -7.55 13.84 -2.32
C GLU A 165 -6.50 12.89 -1.69
N ASN A 166 -6.83 12.23 -0.58
CA ASN A 166 -5.94 11.24 0.03
C ASN A 166 -5.65 10.08 -0.93
N LYS A 167 -6.65 9.62 -1.70
CA LYS A 167 -6.45 8.60 -2.74
C LYS A 167 -5.47 9.06 -3.81
N ILE A 168 -5.62 10.28 -4.33
CA ILE A 168 -4.73 10.84 -5.37
C ILE A 168 -3.29 10.86 -4.84
N TYR A 169 -3.08 11.38 -3.63
CA TYR A 169 -1.77 11.41 -2.99
C TYR A 169 -1.15 10.01 -2.77
N LEU A 170 -1.96 8.97 -2.58
CA LEU A 170 -1.50 7.59 -2.39
C LEU A 170 -1.22 6.86 -3.71
N LEU A 171 -1.72 7.38 -4.84
CA LEU A 171 -1.47 6.88 -6.19
C LEU A 171 -0.34 7.64 -6.91
N GLU A 172 -0.02 8.86 -6.47
CA GLU A 172 1.16 9.60 -6.92
C GLU A 172 2.43 8.97 -6.30
N ASP A 173 3.41 8.65 -7.16
CA ASP A 173 4.70 8.04 -6.79
C ASP A 173 5.58 8.93 -5.89
#